data_AF-A0A814L9A0-F1
#
_entry.id   AF-A0A814L9A0-F1
#
_cell.length_a   1.000
_cell.length_b   1.000
_cell.length_c   1.000
_cell.angle_alpha   90.00
_cell.angle_beta   90.00
_cell.angle_gamma   90.00
#
_symmetry.space_group_name_H-M   'P 1'
#
loop_
_entity.id
_entity.type
_entity.pdbx_description
1 polymer ?
#
loop_
_entity_poly.entity_id
_entity_poly.type
_entity_poly.pdbx_seq_one_letter_code
_entity_poly.pdbx_strand_id
1 'polypeptide(L)'
;MPENNLRIFIALAVLTLFGIITFALAAATLGTLNRRFNNLDNKLITTTNPTTISTSQPLPLNAILADTIRIDDLMYHLNQLETIARQNGNTRAVGTVGFNKTVDYIDAYLNANSFGQLTTFRETLQIQNFTIRGSPVLQWSSNGVNTNFTYSSILSRADFTYVNYTAAVNLTSFNVVVINNNGCDESDYNNVEGEAILILAGGICTNAEKGEIATKKNVSVILFYNHGLTTTSLAPSTFRLRQSNQLPALSLSYAAGRTLVDAINKNNNNSVRVTIEIQRENYGTFSVDNICADLSDGNINETILVGGHSDSVPAGPGINDNGSGSSTNLVLAINLARLYGTTNYTRYRYRIRFCWWAAEEIGLVGAIHHVQQAQNSSALSQNKLSNYLINLNYDMLGSPNYFFGIYNGSSAKPGTPPQALNGSIRISEVFRDWFNLQNLPWDYTDFSGRSDYGPFLATGIVAGGLFSGADETKSVEQRDRYESKLGEGHGGLAGAKVDPCYHLDCDTIKNIDKFGYFKMSQAAAYMLEYLGRKNDLVNYLYPNGRSSQIRLSDDYFPNSDYFRES
;
A
#
# COMPACT_ATOMS: atom_id res chain seq x y z
N MET A 1 -58.30 -33.39 31.18
CA MET A 1 -57.55 -32.96 29.99
C MET A 1 -57.40 -34.16 29.06
N PRO A 2 -57.57 -34.02 27.74
CA PRO A 2 -57.51 -35.16 26.82
C PRO A 2 -56.09 -35.73 26.76
N GLU A 3 -55.96 -37.07 26.66
CA GLU A 3 -54.71 -37.84 26.75
C GLU A 3 -53.59 -37.35 25.80
N ASN A 4 -53.94 -36.68 24.69
CA ASN A 4 -52.97 -36.12 23.76
C ASN A 4 -52.14 -34.97 24.35
N ASN A 5 -52.69 -34.19 25.29
CA ASN A 5 -51.94 -33.09 25.90
C ASN A 5 -50.89 -33.62 26.90
N LEU A 6 -51.16 -34.75 27.57
CA LEU A 6 -50.21 -35.33 28.51
C LEU A 6 -48.95 -35.87 27.80
N ARG A 7 -49.11 -36.47 26.61
CA ARG A 7 -47.98 -36.96 25.80
C ARG A 7 -47.09 -35.83 25.29
N ILE A 8 -47.67 -34.70 24.90
CA ILE A 8 -46.91 -33.52 24.45
C ILE A 8 -46.14 -32.87 25.60
N PHE A 9 -46.74 -32.77 26.79
CA PHE A 9 -46.06 -32.27 27.98
C PHE A 9 -44.91 -33.18 28.42
N ILE A 10 -45.08 -34.50 28.36
CA ILE A 10 -44.00 -35.46 28.66
C ILE A 10 -42.88 -35.34 27.63
N ALA A 11 -43.20 -35.21 26.34
CA ALA A 11 -42.18 -35.05 25.29
C ALA A 11 -41.37 -33.75 25.44
N LEU A 12 -42.03 -32.63 25.77
CA LEU A 12 -41.37 -31.35 26.04
C LEU A 12 -40.50 -31.39 27.30
N ALA A 13 -40.97 -32.07 28.36
CA ALA A 13 -40.19 -32.28 29.59
C ALA A 13 -38.95 -33.15 29.36
N VAL A 14 -39.06 -34.20 28.53
CA VAL A 14 -37.91 -35.05 28.17
C VAL A 14 -36.91 -34.29 27.30
N LEU A 15 -37.36 -33.46 26.35
CA LEU A 15 -36.48 -32.64 25.51
C LEU A 15 -35.73 -31.56 26.31
N THR A 16 -36.41 -30.91 27.25
CA THR A 16 -35.77 -29.93 28.15
C THR A 16 -34.79 -30.61 29.11
N LEU A 17 -35.11 -31.80 29.63
CA LEU A 17 -34.18 -32.57 30.45
C LEU A 17 -32.94 -33.01 29.64
N PHE A 18 -33.11 -33.46 28.39
CA PHE A 18 -31.99 -33.81 27.51
C PHE A 18 -31.12 -32.61 27.16
N GLY A 19 -31.72 -31.43 26.94
CA GLY A 19 -31.01 -30.17 26.69
C GLY A 19 -30.18 -29.72 27.90
N ILE A 20 -30.72 -29.84 29.11
CA ILE A 20 -29.99 -29.49 30.34
C ILE A 20 -28.83 -30.46 30.60
N ILE A 21 -29.04 -31.77 30.38
CA ILE A 21 -28.00 -32.78 30.56
C ILE A 21 -26.87 -32.61 29.52
N THR A 22 -27.20 -32.33 28.25
CA THR A 22 -26.19 -32.10 27.21
C THR A 22 -25.40 -30.81 27.44
N PHE A 23 -26.03 -29.74 27.94
CA PHE A 23 -25.34 -28.51 28.31
C PHE A 23 -24.45 -28.69 29.54
N ALA A 24 -24.90 -29.45 30.54
CA ALA A 24 -24.11 -29.76 31.74
C ALA A 24 -22.89 -30.65 31.42
N LEU A 25 -23.03 -31.64 30.53
CA LEU A 25 -21.90 -32.44 30.06
C LEU A 25 -20.91 -31.61 29.23
N ALA A 26 -21.38 -30.72 28.34
CA ALA A 26 -20.50 -29.83 27.57
C ALA A 26 -19.70 -28.89 28.49
N ALA A 27 -20.35 -28.29 29.50
CA ALA A 27 -19.68 -27.43 30.47
C ALA A 27 -18.68 -28.18 31.36
N ALA A 28 -18.99 -29.42 31.76
CA ALA A 28 -18.06 -30.28 32.52
C ALA A 28 -16.83 -30.70 31.69
N THR A 29 -17.00 -30.89 30.37
CA THR A 29 -15.92 -31.26 29.44
C THR A 29 -15.00 -30.06 29.13
N LEU A 30 -15.55 -28.85 29.00
CA LEU A 30 -14.73 -27.61 28.88
C LEU A 30 -13.98 -27.28 30.18
N GLY A 31 -14.61 -27.49 31.35
CA GLY A 31 -13.96 -27.29 32.65
C GLY A 31 -12.79 -28.24 32.90
N THR A 32 -12.84 -29.47 32.36
CA THR A 32 -11.74 -30.45 32.46
C THR A 32 -10.63 -30.23 31.42
N LEU A 33 -10.92 -29.69 30.23
CA LEU A 33 -9.89 -29.25 29.28
C LEU A 33 -9.10 -28.05 29.81
N ASN A 34 -9.77 -27.05 30.39
CA ASN A 34 -9.10 -25.85 30.92
C ASN A 34 -8.18 -26.18 32.11
N ARG A 35 -8.55 -27.18 32.93
CA ARG A 35 -7.70 -27.70 34.02
C ARG A 35 -6.50 -28.53 33.54
N ARG A 36 -6.57 -29.13 32.34
CA ARG A 36 -5.43 -29.87 31.76
C ARG A 36 -4.41 -28.93 31.11
N PHE A 37 -4.83 -27.83 30.47
CA PHE A 37 -3.91 -26.81 29.95
C PHE A 37 -3.17 -26.06 31.08
N ASN A 38 -3.87 -25.65 32.14
CA ASN A 38 -3.25 -24.98 33.30
C ASN A 38 -2.26 -25.87 34.10
N ASN A 39 -2.34 -27.20 33.96
CA ASN A 39 -1.41 -28.13 34.59
C ASN A 39 -0.23 -28.53 33.68
N LEU A 40 -0.29 -28.23 32.37
CA LEU A 40 0.83 -28.39 31.44
C LEU A 40 1.76 -27.17 31.50
N ASP A 41 1.21 -25.96 31.66
CA ASP A 41 2.02 -24.73 31.83
C ASP A 41 2.76 -24.70 33.18
N ASN A 42 2.19 -25.29 34.23
CA ASN A 42 2.79 -25.32 35.57
C ASN A 42 3.86 -26.41 35.78
N LYS A 43 4.14 -27.27 34.78
CA LYS A 43 5.12 -28.37 34.91
C LYS A 43 6.41 -28.19 34.08
N LEU A 44 6.53 -27.06 33.37
CA LEU A 44 7.70 -26.73 32.54
C LEU A 44 8.60 -25.62 33.10
N ILE A 45 8.38 -25.15 34.34
CA ILE A 45 9.24 -24.15 34.97
C ILE A 45 9.63 -24.59 36.39
N THR A 46 10.70 -25.37 36.48
CA THR A 46 11.53 -25.41 37.69
C THR A 46 13.00 -25.46 37.31
N THR A 47 13.77 -24.58 37.97
CA THR A 47 15.24 -24.47 38.04
C THR A 47 15.94 -23.60 36.97
N THR A 48 16.11 -22.30 37.26
CA THR A 48 17.40 -21.68 37.65
C THR A 48 17.20 -20.15 37.84
N ASN A 49 18.03 -19.55 38.70
CA ASN A 49 17.87 -18.26 39.39
C ASN A 49 17.42 -17.04 38.55
N PRO A 50 16.66 -16.09 39.14
CA PRO A 50 16.25 -14.87 38.46
C PRO A 50 17.40 -13.86 38.44
N THR A 51 18.06 -13.73 37.29
CA THR A 51 18.65 -12.44 36.91
C THR A 51 17.47 -11.54 36.56
N THR A 52 17.34 -10.41 37.25
CA THR A 52 16.28 -9.42 37.05
C THR A 52 16.30 -8.89 35.61
N ILE A 53 15.49 -9.50 34.74
CA ILE A 53 15.09 -8.89 33.47
C ILE A 53 13.98 -7.92 33.81
N SER A 54 14.34 -6.64 33.86
CA SER A 54 13.41 -5.53 33.84
C SER A 54 12.53 -5.64 32.59
N THR A 55 11.30 -6.13 32.74
CA THR A 55 10.22 -5.86 31.81
C THR A 55 9.78 -4.42 32.00
N SER A 56 10.64 -3.47 31.63
CA SER A 56 10.22 -2.09 31.48
C SER A 56 9.38 -2.02 30.21
N GLN A 57 8.06 -2.21 30.31
CA GLN A 57 7.21 -1.46 29.39
C GLN A 57 7.60 0.01 29.59
N PRO A 58 8.11 0.70 28.55
CA PRO A 58 8.38 2.12 28.70
C PRO A 58 7.06 2.80 29.07
N LEU A 59 7.09 3.62 30.11
CA LEU A 59 5.96 4.48 30.47
C LEU A 59 5.49 5.22 29.20
N PRO A 60 4.17 5.34 28.98
CA PRO A 60 3.64 6.01 27.80
C PRO A 60 4.26 7.41 27.69
N LEU A 61 4.80 7.72 26.52
CA LEU A 61 5.37 9.03 26.24
C LEU A 61 4.22 10.05 26.29
N ASN A 62 4.37 11.10 27.10
CA ASN A 62 3.52 12.27 26.99
C ASN A 62 3.94 13.06 25.74
N ALA A 63 3.39 12.71 24.58
CA ALA A 63 3.80 13.23 23.28
C ALA A 63 3.09 14.56 22.98
N ILE A 64 3.76 15.67 23.28
CA ILE A 64 3.25 17.03 23.08
C ILE A 64 2.87 17.25 21.61
N LEU A 65 3.61 16.71 20.64
CA LEU A 65 3.29 16.84 19.20
C LEU A 65 1.92 16.22 18.88
N ALA A 66 1.57 15.07 19.47
CA ALA A 66 0.26 14.46 19.30
C ALA A 66 -0.87 15.32 19.87
N ASP A 67 -0.60 16.03 20.97
CA ASP A 67 -1.53 16.98 21.58
C ASP A 67 -1.69 18.28 20.78
N THR A 68 -0.84 18.55 19.79
CA THR A 68 -0.99 19.71 18.88
C THR A 68 -1.93 19.45 17.71
N ILE A 69 -2.26 18.20 17.40
CA ILE A 69 -3.10 17.87 16.25
C ILE A 69 -4.51 18.41 16.46
N ARG A 70 -5.05 19.10 15.45
CA ARG A 70 -6.44 19.58 15.43
C ARG A 70 -7.08 19.13 14.14
N ILE A 71 -8.31 18.59 14.24
CA ILE A 71 -9.06 18.16 13.05
C ILE A 71 -9.35 19.33 12.11
N ASP A 72 -9.56 20.54 12.63
CA ASP A 72 -9.82 21.71 11.80
C ASP A 72 -8.63 22.09 10.91
N ASP A 73 -7.40 21.97 11.41
CA ASP A 73 -6.18 22.21 10.62
C ASP A 73 -6.06 21.18 9.48
N LEU A 74 -6.32 19.90 9.80
CA LEU A 74 -6.30 18.82 8.80
C LEU A 74 -7.37 19.06 7.72
N MET A 75 -8.62 19.34 8.13
CA MET A 75 -9.72 19.60 7.20
C MET A 75 -9.53 20.90 6.41
N TYR A 76 -8.84 21.90 6.96
CA TYR A 76 -8.48 23.11 6.23
C TYR A 76 -7.60 22.77 5.03
N HIS A 77 -6.55 21.96 5.23
CA HIS A 77 -5.67 21.57 4.13
C HIS A 77 -6.38 20.71 3.09
N LEU A 78 -7.26 19.79 3.50
CA LEU A 78 -8.11 19.03 2.57
C LEU A 78 -9.01 19.92 1.71
N ASN A 79 -9.62 20.96 2.30
CA ASN A 79 -10.41 21.93 1.53
C ASN A 79 -9.56 22.68 0.49
N GLN A 80 -8.30 23.02 0.81
CA GLN A 80 -7.41 23.67 -0.15
C GLN A 80 -7.06 22.73 -1.30
N LEU A 81 -6.74 21.47 -1.00
CA LEU A 81 -6.47 20.46 -2.03
C LEU A 81 -7.69 20.21 -2.92
N GLU A 82 -8.90 20.10 -2.36
CA GLU A 82 -10.13 19.96 -3.15
C GLU A 82 -10.41 21.20 -3.99
N THR A 83 -10.17 22.39 -3.46
CA THR A 83 -10.30 23.64 -4.22
C THR A 83 -9.36 23.65 -5.42
N ILE A 84 -8.10 23.26 -5.22
CA ILE A 84 -7.12 23.10 -6.30
C ILE A 84 -7.64 22.08 -7.31
N ALA A 85 -8.09 20.91 -6.89
CA ALA A 85 -8.61 19.90 -7.81
C ALA A 85 -9.78 20.44 -8.64
N ARG A 86 -10.82 20.97 -8.00
CA ARG A 86 -12.04 21.49 -8.64
C ARG A 86 -11.75 22.59 -9.66
N GLN A 87 -10.80 23.48 -9.36
CA GLN A 87 -10.40 24.56 -10.27
C GLN A 87 -9.59 24.08 -11.48
N ASN A 88 -9.10 22.84 -11.48
CA ASN A 88 -8.19 22.31 -12.50
C ASN A 88 -8.64 20.95 -13.03
N GLY A 89 -9.93 20.80 -13.33
CA GLY A 89 -10.48 19.59 -13.95
C GLY A 89 -10.93 18.51 -12.97
N ASN A 90 -11.13 18.87 -11.69
CA ASN A 90 -11.52 17.97 -10.60
C ASN A 90 -10.48 16.86 -10.32
N THR A 91 -9.20 17.17 -10.50
CA THR A 91 -8.11 16.21 -10.26
C THR A 91 -6.81 16.93 -9.88
N ARG A 92 -5.94 16.23 -9.18
CA ARG A 92 -4.55 16.62 -8.88
C ARG A 92 -3.57 15.61 -9.49
N ALA A 93 -4.00 14.90 -10.54
CA ALA A 93 -3.19 13.88 -11.19
C ALA A 93 -1.93 14.45 -11.81
N VAL A 94 -0.87 13.65 -11.77
CA VAL A 94 0.41 13.93 -12.41
C VAL A 94 0.22 14.39 -13.86
N GLY A 95 0.93 15.43 -14.28
CA GLY A 95 0.82 16.01 -15.63
C GLY A 95 -0.35 16.97 -15.83
N THR A 96 -1.16 17.23 -14.79
CA THR A 96 -2.22 18.25 -14.81
C THR A 96 -1.79 19.56 -14.14
N VAL A 97 -2.52 20.64 -14.42
CA VAL A 97 -2.35 21.91 -13.70
C VAL A 97 -2.68 21.76 -12.20
N GLY A 98 -3.61 20.87 -11.85
CA GLY A 98 -3.99 20.61 -10.46
C GLY A 98 -2.83 20.03 -9.63
N PHE A 99 -2.02 19.16 -10.23
CA PHE A 99 -0.81 18.64 -9.59
C PHE A 99 0.20 19.76 -9.30
N ASN A 100 0.57 20.54 -10.31
CA ASN A 100 1.55 21.62 -10.15
C ASN A 100 1.10 22.63 -9.08
N LYS A 101 -0.17 23.00 -9.07
CA LYS A 101 -0.73 23.89 -8.03
C LYS A 101 -0.75 23.25 -6.64
N THR A 102 -0.85 21.93 -6.54
CA THR A 102 -0.74 21.22 -5.26
C THR A 102 0.67 21.33 -4.70
N VAL A 103 1.68 21.08 -5.52
CA VAL A 103 3.10 21.22 -5.12
C VAL A 103 3.40 22.67 -4.73
N ASP A 104 2.96 23.65 -5.54
CA ASP A 104 3.14 25.07 -5.25
C ASP A 104 2.46 25.50 -3.94
N TYR A 105 1.26 24.97 -3.66
CA TYR A 105 0.56 25.24 -2.42
C TYR A 105 1.32 24.71 -1.20
N ILE A 106 1.81 23.47 -1.25
CA ILE A 106 2.60 22.87 -0.16
C ILE A 106 3.87 23.70 0.08
N ASP A 107 4.61 24.04 -0.98
CA ASP A 107 5.83 24.84 -0.92
C ASP A 107 5.58 26.23 -0.30
N ALA A 108 4.57 26.92 -0.81
CA ALA A 108 4.21 28.26 -0.33
C ALA A 108 3.75 28.21 1.14
N TYR A 109 2.97 27.21 1.52
CA TYR A 109 2.48 27.09 2.89
C TYR A 109 3.62 26.80 3.87
N LEU A 110 4.54 25.89 3.52
CA LEU A 110 5.72 25.58 4.32
C LEU A 110 6.59 26.83 4.49
N ASN A 111 6.91 27.54 3.41
CA ASN A 111 7.74 28.74 3.48
C ASN A 111 7.09 29.87 4.32
N ALA A 112 5.78 30.04 4.22
CA ALA A 112 5.06 31.07 4.97
C ALA A 112 4.88 30.73 6.47
N ASN A 113 4.82 29.45 6.82
CA ASN A 113 4.41 29.00 8.16
C ASN A 113 5.48 28.17 8.89
N SER A 114 6.72 28.10 8.39
CA SER A 114 7.79 27.30 8.99
C SER A 114 8.39 27.90 10.27
N PHE A 115 8.08 29.15 10.61
CA PHE A 115 8.74 29.87 11.71
C PHE A 115 10.28 29.88 11.59
N GLY A 116 10.79 29.85 10.35
CA GLY A 116 12.21 29.77 10.04
C GLY A 116 12.87 28.43 10.41
N GLN A 117 12.08 27.40 10.72
CA GLN A 117 12.59 26.08 11.14
C GLN A 117 12.62 25.05 10.00
N LEU A 118 12.05 25.33 8.83
CA LEU A 118 12.01 24.40 7.69
C LEU A 118 12.72 25.01 6.49
N THR A 119 13.47 24.17 5.76
CA THR A 119 14.01 24.48 4.44
C THR A 119 13.38 23.57 3.41
N THR A 120 12.70 24.12 2.40
CA THR A 120 12.09 23.35 1.32
C THR A 120 13.03 23.15 0.14
N PHE A 121 12.87 22.02 -0.56
CA PHE A 121 13.52 21.76 -1.84
C PHE A 121 12.65 20.85 -2.70
N ARG A 122 12.83 20.95 -4.02
CA ARG A 122 12.13 20.12 -5.00
C ARG A 122 13.09 19.15 -5.66
N GLU A 123 12.60 17.95 -5.96
CA GLU A 123 13.32 16.97 -6.78
C GLU A 123 12.53 16.74 -8.06
N THR A 124 13.05 17.24 -9.17
CA THR A 124 12.40 17.13 -10.47
C THR A 124 12.71 15.79 -11.12
N LEU A 125 11.66 15.10 -11.56
CA LEU A 125 11.71 13.83 -12.28
C LEU A 125 10.94 13.91 -13.59
N GLN A 126 11.29 13.04 -14.55
CA GLN A 126 10.67 12.98 -15.87
C GLN A 126 9.68 11.83 -15.96
N ILE A 127 8.50 12.09 -16.51
CA ILE A 127 7.46 11.10 -16.77
C ILE A 127 7.30 10.93 -18.28
N GLN A 128 7.27 9.69 -18.76
CA GLN A 128 7.00 9.41 -20.17
C GLN A 128 5.58 9.80 -20.58
N ASN A 129 5.47 10.54 -21.68
CA ASN A 129 4.19 10.90 -22.29
C ASN A 129 3.99 10.12 -23.59
N PHE A 130 2.88 9.40 -23.69
CA PHE A 130 2.56 8.62 -24.88
C PHE A 130 1.04 8.45 -25.04
N THR A 131 0.63 8.02 -26.24
CA THR A 131 -0.72 7.55 -26.50
C THR A 131 -0.71 6.30 -27.37
N ILE A 132 -1.80 5.53 -27.33
CA ILE A 132 -2.04 4.43 -28.26
C ILE A 132 -2.76 4.96 -29.48
N ARG A 133 -2.21 4.70 -30.67
CA ARG A 133 -2.81 5.08 -31.95
C ARG A 133 -3.65 3.93 -32.50
N GLY A 134 -4.85 4.28 -32.96
CA GLY A 134 -5.80 3.29 -33.46
C GLY A 134 -6.24 2.30 -32.39
N SER A 135 -6.96 1.27 -32.81
CA SER A 135 -7.33 0.15 -31.95
C SER A 135 -6.25 -0.93 -32.01
N PRO A 136 -5.68 -1.36 -30.87
CA PRO A 136 -4.83 -2.53 -30.82
C PRO A 136 -5.50 -3.76 -31.45
N VAL A 137 -4.69 -4.63 -32.04
CA VAL A 137 -5.14 -5.90 -32.63
C VAL A 137 -4.69 -7.04 -31.72
N LEU A 138 -5.61 -7.94 -31.40
CA LEU A 138 -5.31 -9.23 -30.78
C LEU A 138 -6.13 -10.30 -31.49
N GLN A 139 -5.44 -11.23 -32.13
CA GLN A 139 -6.03 -12.41 -32.76
C GLN A 139 -5.42 -13.63 -32.12
N TRP A 140 -6.17 -14.71 -32.06
CA TRP A 140 -5.61 -16.01 -31.75
C TRP A 140 -5.91 -17.00 -32.87
N SER A 141 -4.95 -17.89 -33.12
CA SER A 141 -5.05 -18.95 -34.10
C SER A 141 -4.97 -20.28 -33.38
N SER A 142 -5.87 -21.20 -33.70
CA SER A 142 -5.79 -22.60 -33.30
C SER A 142 -6.09 -23.46 -34.51
N ASN A 143 -5.15 -24.35 -34.84
CA ASN A 143 -5.25 -25.24 -36.01
C ASN A 143 -5.53 -24.48 -37.34
N GLY A 144 -4.96 -23.28 -37.48
CA GLY A 144 -5.09 -22.44 -38.69
C GLY A 144 -6.37 -21.61 -38.78
N VAL A 145 -7.27 -21.68 -37.78
CA VAL A 145 -8.46 -20.82 -37.71
C VAL A 145 -8.16 -19.60 -36.85
N ASN A 146 -8.22 -18.41 -37.46
CA ASN A 146 -8.01 -17.14 -36.76
C ASN A 146 -9.32 -16.59 -36.21
N THR A 147 -9.32 -16.22 -34.94
CA THR A 147 -10.44 -15.55 -34.27
C THR A 147 -9.94 -14.24 -33.68
N ASN A 148 -10.70 -13.16 -33.91
CA ASN A 148 -10.39 -11.85 -33.36
C ASN A 148 -10.99 -11.72 -31.96
N PHE A 149 -10.23 -11.11 -31.06
CA PHE A 149 -10.78 -10.56 -29.83
C PHE A 149 -11.23 -9.12 -30.05
N THR A 150 -12.21 -8.69 -29.29
CA THR A 150 -12.80 -7.35 -29.37
C THR A 150 -12.05 -6.36 -28.48
N TYR A 151 -11.40 -5.36 -29.10
CA TYR A 151 -10.87 -4.20 -28.39
C TYR A 151 -11.99 -3.21 -28.06
N SER A 152 -11.99 -2.66 -26.85
CA SER A 152 -12.85 -1.52 -26.49
C SER A 152 -12.28 -0.77 -25.28
N SER A 153 -12.34 0.56 -25.31
CA SER A 153 -12.05 1.40 -24.14
C SER A 153 -13.15 1.34 -23.06
N ILE A 154 -14.34 0.86 -23.42
CA ILE A 154 -15.42 0.51 -22.49
C ILE A 154 -15.21 -0.94 -22.07
N LEU A 155 -14.62 -1.15 -20.89
CA LEU A 155 -14.16 -2.47 -20.41
C LEU A 155 -15.27 -3.51 -20.32
N SER A 156 -16.51 -3.12 -20.01
CA SER A 156 -17.67 -4.04 -19.92
C SER A 156 -18.07 -4.68 -21.24
N ARG A 157 -17.51 -4.22 -22.37
CA ARG A 157 -17.76 -4.74 -23.72
C ARG A 157 -16.48 -5.26 -24.38
N ALA A 158 -15.35 -5.22 -23.68
CA ALA A 158 -14.04 -5.54 -24.22
C ALA A 158 -13.66 -6.99 -23.91
N ASP A 159 -13.13 -7.69 -24.90
CA ASP A 159 -12.35 -8.91 -24.64
C ASP A 159 -10.96 -8.56 -24.12
N PHE A 160 -10.43 -7.41 -24.54
CA PHE A 160 -9.13 -6.92 -24.09
C PHE A 160 -8.98 -5.40 -24.21
N THR A 161 -8.02 -4.85 -23.47
CA THR A 161 -7.53 -3.47 -23.55
C THR A 161 -6.00 -3.44 -23.47
N TYR A 162 -5.39 -2.30 -23.74
CA TYR A 162 -3.94 -2.11 -23.59
C TYR A 162 -3.56 -1.91 -22.11
N VAL A 163 -2.35 -2.31 -21.76
CA VAL A 163 -1.75 -1.99 -20.46
C VAL A 163 -0.96 -0.69 -20.57
N ASN A 164 -1.08 0.22 -19.61
CA ASN A 164 -0.33 1.48 -19.65
C ASN A 164 1.19 1.19 -19.58
N TYR A 165 1.98 1.98 -20.30
CA TYR A 165 3.40 1.75 -20.59
C TYR A 165 3.69 0.47 -21.40
N THR A 166 2.70 -0.09 -22.11
CA THR A 166 2.96 -1.09 -23.15
C THR A 166 3.94 -0.54 -24.20
N ALA A 167 4.83 -1.40 -24.69
CA ALA A 167 5.62 -1.08 -25.88
C ALA A 167 4.78 -1.27 -27.17
N ALA A 168 5.27 -0.67 -28.26
CA ALA A 168 4.71 -0.89 -29.58
C ALA A 168 5.12 -2.26 -30.12
N VAL A 169 4.26 -2.85 -30.96
CA VAL A 169 4.58 -4.05 -31.73
C VAL A 169 3.85 -3.98 -33.05
N ASN A 170 4.58 -4.21 -34.15
CA ASN A 170 3.95 -4.40 -35.46
C ASN A 170 3.19 -5.71 -35.46
N LEU A 171 2.25 -5.89 -36.39
CA LEU A 171 1.48 -7.13 -36.53
C LEU A 171 2.40 -8.38 -36.58
N THR A 172 2.52 -9.08 -35.46
CA THR A 172 3.50 -10.17 -35.26
C THR A 172 2.84 -11.33 -34.51
N SER A 173 3.21 -12.57 -34.86
CA SER A 173 2.61 -13.81 -34.31
C SER A 173 3.56 -14.61 -33.42
N PHE A 174 3.15 -14.87 -32.18
CA PHE A 174 3.93 -15.55 -31.13
C PHE A 174 3.27 -16.85 -30.70
N ASN A 175 4.02 -17.84 -30.23
CA ASN A 175 3.41 -18.94 -29.47
C ASN A 175 3.07 -18.43 -28.07
N VAL A 176 2.13 -19.09 -27.40
CA VAL A 176 1.68 -18.68 -26.06
C VAL A 176 2.06 -19.72 -25.02
N VAL A 177 2.75 -19.26 -23.98
CA VAL A 177 3.09 -20.06 -22.79
C VAL A 177 2.26 -19.59 -21.60
N VAL A 178 1.58 -20.51 -20.92
CA VAL A 178 0.80 -20.19 -19.72
C VAL A 178 1.73 -20.16 -18.51
N ILE A 179 1.73 -19.04 -17.77
CA ILE A 179 2.46 -18.91 -16.51
C ILE A 179 1.54 -19.28 -15.35
N ASN A 180 1.99 -20.25 -14.57
CA ASN A 180 1.27 -20.74 -13.38
C ASN A 180 1.75 -20.00 -12.11
N ASN A 181 1.18 -20.33 -10.95
CA ASN A 181 1.58 -19.83 -9.63
C ASN A 181 1.60 -18.29 -9.46
N ASN A 182 0.81 -17.57 -10.26
CA ASN A 182 0.77 -16.10 -10.33
C ASN A 182 1.99 -15.45 -11.02
N GLY A 183 3.07 -16.17 -11.33
CA GLY A 183 4.26 -15.64 -12.00
C GLY A 183 5.00 -14.58 -11.19
N CYS A 184 5.05 -14.78 -9.87
CA CYS A 184 5.72 -13.89 -8.94
C CYS A 184 7.17 -14.31 -8.65
N ASP A 185 7.54 -15.52 -9.07
CA ASP A 185 8.90 -16.05 -8.96
C ASP A 185 9.49 -16.23 -10.35
N GLU A 186 10.80 -15.97 -10.49
CA GLU A 186 11.51 -16.20 -11.74
C GLU A 186 11.42 -17.65 -12.23
N SER A 187 11.30 -18.61 -11.31
CA SER A 187 11.16 -20.03 -11.62
C SER A 187 9.81 -20.41 -12.24
N ASP A 188 8.81 -19.51 -12.24
CA ASP A 188 7.54 -19.73 -12.93
C ASP A 188 7.68 -19.59 -14.47
N TYR A 189 8.76 -18.96 -14.94
CA TYR A 189 8.96 -18.55 -16.34
C TYR A 189 9.86 -19.53 -17.11
N ASN A 190 9.36 -20.74 -17.31
CA ASN A 190 10.09 -21.80 -18.03
C ASN A 190 9.73 -21.83 -19.52
N ASN A 191 10.74 -21.89 -20.39
CA ASN A 191 10.59 -21.96 -21.86
C ASN A 191 9.80 -20.77 -22.47
N VAL A 192 10.05 -19.55 -21.98
CA VAL A 192 9.30 -18.34 -22.37
C VAL A 192 10.07 -17.37 -23.27
N GLU A 193 11.36 -17.64 -23.52
CA GLU A 193 12.22 -16.76 -24.31
C GLU A 193 11.71 -16.65 -25.75
N GLY A 194 11.48 -15.43 -26.22
CA GLY A 194 10.94 -15.15 -27.56
C GLY A 194 9.42 -15.37 -27.69
N GLU A 195 8.74 -15.81 -26.63
CA GLU A 195 7.32 -16.19 -26.68
C GLU A 195 6.40 -15.11 -26.10
N ALA A 196 5.10 -15.24 -26.38
CA ALA A 196 4.07 -14.53 -25.63
C ALA A 196 3.75 -15.34 -24.37
N ILE A 197 3.55 -14.67 -23.25
CA ILE A 197 3.08 -15.32 -22.02
C ILE A 197 1.62 -14.97 -21.75
N LEU A 198 0.88 -15.91 -21.17
CA LEU A 198 -0.46 -15.70 -20.62
C LEU A 198 -0.43 -15.90 -19.11
N ILE A 199 -0.70 -14.85 -18.36
CA ILE A 199 -0.48 -14.79 -16.91
C ILE A 199 -1.66 -14.12 -16.19
N LEU A 200 -1.97 -14.57 -14.97
CA LEU A 200 -3.03 -13.95 -14.17
C LEU A 200 -2.66 -12.50 -13.81
N ALA A 201 -3.62 -11.58 -13.89
CA ALA A 201 -3.50 -10.24 -13.34
C ALA A 201 -3.70 -10.24 -11.82
N GLY A 202 -2.91 -9.43 -11.10
CA GLY A 202 -2.94 -9.33 -9.64
C GLY A 202 -2.37 -10.58 -8.92
N GLY A 203 -2.70 -10.75 -7.65
CA GLY A 203 -2.17 -11.83 -6.80
C GLY A 203 -1.19 -11.32 -5.74
N ILE A 204 -0.24 -12.16 -5.33
CA ILE A 204 0.70 -11.84 -4.24
C ILE A 204 1.80 -10.85 -4.62
N CYS A 205 1.93 -10.53 -5.90
CA CYS A 205 2.88 -9.57 -6.47
C CYS A 205 2.17 -8.68 -7.50
N THR A 206 2.74 -7.51 -7.79
CA THR A 206 2.10 -6.54 -8.69
C THR A 206 2.28 -6.92 -10.16
N ASN A 207 1.42 -6.41 -11.06
CA ASN A 207 1.52 -6.71 -12.50
C ASN A 207 2.84 -6.24 -13.10
N ALA A 208 3.37 -5.13 -12.60
CA ALA A 208 4.64 -4.59 -13.07
C ALA A 208 5.86 -5.35 -12.49
N GLU A 209 5.70 -6.05 -11.36
CA GLU A 209 6.63 -7.07 -10.82
C GLU A 209 6.78 -8.22 -11.82
N LYS A 210 5.65 -8.70 -12.35
CA LYS A 210 5.59 -9.73 -13.39
C LYS A 210 6.21 -9.24 -14.71
N GLY A 211 5.97 -7.99 -15.09
CA GLY A 211 6.57 -7.38 -16.28
C GLY A 211 8.09 -7.31 -16.24
N GLU A 212 8.67 -7.04 -15.08
CA GLU A 212 10.13 -7.07 -14.89
C GLU A 212 10.70 -8.48 -15.03
N ILE A 213 10.07 -9.47 -14.37
CA ILE A 213 10.50 -10.86 -14.48
C ILE A 213 10.41 -11.32 -15.94
N ALA A 214 9.30 -11.03 -16.63
CA ALA A 214 9.12 -11.32 -18.04
C ALA A 214 10.24 -10.70 -18.91
N THR A 215 10.60 -9.44 -18.63
CA THR A 215 11.71 -8.75 -19.31
C THR A 215 13.04 -9.47 -19.09
N LYS A 216 13.36 -9.86 -17.84
CA LYS A 216 14.58 -10.63 -17.52
C LYS A 216 14.62 -12.01 -18.18
N LYS A 217 13.45 -12.59 -18.46
CA LYS A 217 13.30 -13.91 -19.09
C LYS A 217 13.17 -13.84 -20.61
N ASN A 218 13.46 -12.68 -21.21
CA ASN A 218 13.39 -12.45 -22.67
C ASN A 218 12.03 -12.80 -23.28
N VAL A 219 10.94 -12.59 -22.54
CA VAL A 219 9.56 -12.70 -23.05
C VAL A 219 9.35 -11.65 -24.14
N SER A 220 8.60 -11.97 -25.19
CA SER A 220 8.30 -11.03 -26.27
C SER A 220 6.99 -10.26 -26.10
N VAL A 221 5.96 -10.85 -25.48
CA VAL A 221 4.67 -10.17 -25.23
C VAL A 221 4.04 -10.70 -23.94
N ILE A 222 3.35 -9.83 -23.19
CA ILE A 222 2.61 -10.22 -21.99
C ILE A 222 1.10 -10.08 -22.22
N LEU A 223 0.36 -11.18 -22.02
CA LEU A 223 -1.09 -11.19 -21.96
C LEU A 223 -1.51 -11.44 -20.51
N PHE A 224 -2.03 -10.42 -19.85
CA PHE A 224 -2.62 -10.57 -18.53
C PHE A 224 -4.08 -10.97 -18.66
N TYR A 225 -4.60 -11.83 -17.79
CA TYR A 225 -6.03 -12.12 -17.73
C TYR A 225 -6.54 -12.15 -16.28
N ASN A 226 -7.77 -11.71 -16.07
CA ASN A 226 -8.36 -11.68 -14.74
C ASN A 226 -8.75 -13.07 -14.23
N HIS A 227 -9.01 -13.18 -12.92
CA HIS A 227 -9.32 -14.42 -12.21
C HIS A 227 -10.82 -14.76 -12.17
N GLY A 228 -11.71 -13.81 -12.48
CA GLY A 228 -13.16 -14.04 -12.62
C GLY A 228 -13.91 -14.43 -11.34
N LEU A 229 -13.31 -14.27 -10.15
CA LEU A 229 -13.96 -14.64 -8.88
C LEU A 229 -14.98 -13.61 -8.41
N THR A 230 -14.96 -12.41 -8.99
CA THR A 230 -15.86 -11.29 -8.67
C THR A 230 -16.45 -10.72 -9.95
N THR A 231 -17.59 -10.04 -9.85
CA THR A 231 -18.20 -9.34 -11.00
C THR A 231 -17.26 -8.30 -11.62
N THR A 232 -16.40 -7.68 -10.80
CA THR A 232 -15.39 -6.71 -11.22
C THR A 232 -14.17 -7.33 -11.91
N SER A 233 -13.93 -8.64 -11.74
CA SER A 233 -12.82 -9.37 -12.38
C SER A 233 -13.25 -10.17 -13.62
N LEU A 234 -14.44 -9.89 -14.17
CA LEU A 234 -14.89 -10.50 -15.43
C LEU A 234 -14.39 -9.73 -16.67
N ALA A 235 -14.48 -8.40 -16.65
CA ALA A 235 -13.96 -7.52 -17.69
C ALA A 235 -12.43 -7.43 -17.62
N PRO A 236 -11.72 -6.93 -18.66
CA PRO A 236 -10.31 -6.58 -18.55
C PRO A 236 -10.10 -5.49 -17.49
N SER A 237 -8.91 -5.46 -16.88
CA SER A 237 -8.52 -4.42 -15.92
C SER A 237 -7.56 -3.42 -16.53
N THR A 238 -7.71 -2.14 -16.18
CA THR A 238 -6.75 -1.08 -16.50
C THR A 238 -5.69 -1.01 -15.42
N PHE A 239 -4.43 -1.20 -15.83
CA PHE A 239 -3.26 -1.09 -14.97
C PHE A 239 -2.05 -0.69 -15.80
N ARG A 240 -0.90 -0.53 -15.15
CA ARG A 240 0.34 0.00 -15.70
C ARG A 240 1.51 -0.92 -15.39
N LEU A 241 2.40 -1.07 -16.36
CA LEU A 241 3.74 -1.59 -16.12
C LEU A 241 4.69 -0.46 -15.71
N ARG A 242 5.99 -0.76 -15.60
CA ARG A 242 6.98 0.29 -15.34
C ARG A 242 7.13 1.24 -16.51
N GLN A 243 7.53 2.49 -16.27
CA GLN A 243 7.90 3.42 -17.36
C GLN A 243 9.01 2.84 -18.26
N SER A 244 9.94 2.08 -17.69
CA SER A 244 11.03 1.37 -18.39
C SER A 244 10.56 0.15 -19.18
N ASN A 245 9.29 -0.23 -19.11
CA ASN A 245 8.81 -1.43 -19.77
C ASN A 245 9.01 -1.35 -21.29
N GLN A 246 9.67 -2.38 -21.82
CA GLN A 246 9.92 -2.52 -23.25
C GLN A 246 9.07 -3.62 -23.89
N LEU A 247 8.20 -4.27 -23.12
CA LEU A 247 7.37 -5.37 -23.61
C LEU A 247 5.97 -4.87 -24.04
N PRO A 248 5.47 -5.29 -25.20
CA PRO A 248 4.05 -5.18 -25.51
C PRO A 248 3.23 -5.92 -24.46
N ALA A 249 2.14 -5.31 -23.99
CA ALA A 249 1.30 -5.87 -22.95
C ALA A 249 -0.18 -5.52 -23.13
N LEU A 250 -1.03 -6.54 -23.00
CA LEU A 250 -2.49 -6.42 -23.07
C LEU A 250 -3.13 -7.03 -21.82
N SER A 251 -4.28 -6.47 -21.41
CA SER A 251 -5.13 -7.01 -20.35
C SER A 251 -6.39 -7.59 -20.97
N LEU A 252 -6.69 -8.85 -20.65
CA LEU A 252 -7.78 -9.64 -21.20
C LEU A 252 -8.88 -9.83 -20.15
N SER A 253 -10.11 -9.97 -20.64
CA SER A 253 -11.25 -10.41 -19.85
C SER A 253 -11.01 -11.83 -19.34
N TYR A 254 -11.72 -12.21 -18.28
CA TYR A 254 -11.66 -13.59 -17.77
C TYR A 254 -12.03 -14.59 -18.89
N ALA A 255 -13.09 -14.31 -19.65
CA ALA A 255 -13.55 -15.17 -20.73
C ALA A 255 -12.51 -15.33 -21.86
N ALA A 256 -11.87 -14.23 -22.27
CA ALA A 256 -10.82 -14.26 -23.29
C ALA A 256 -9.58 -15.04 -22.81
N GLY A 257 -9.13 -14.77 -21.58
CA GLY A 257 -8.01 -15.50 -20.96
C GLY A 257 -8.29 -16.99 -20.83
N ARG A 258 -9.47 -17.37 -20.33
CA ARG A 258 -9.88 -18.79 -20.22
C ARG A 258 -9.97 -19.49 -21.58
N THR A 259 -10.45 -18.79 -22.60
CA THR A 259 -10.48 -19.32 -23.97
C THR A 259 -9.08 -19.73 -24.43
N LEU A 260 -8.08 -18.87 -24.20
CA LEU A 260 -6.69 -19.19 -24.54
C LEU A 260 -6.12 -20.32 -23.69
N VAL A 261 -6.31 -20.30 -22.37
CA VAL A 261 -5.85 -21.37 -21.47
C VAL A 261 -6.42 -22.73 -21.90
N ASP A 262 -7.73 -22.81 -22.16
CA ASP A 262 -8.39 -24.04 -22.54
C ASP A 262 -7.94 -24.53 -23.92
N ALA A 263 -7.70 -23.62 -24.86
CA ALA A 263 -7.17 -23.96 -26.18
C ALA A 263 -5.73 -24.49 -26.11
N ILE A 264 -4.87 -23.88 -25.28
CA ILE A 264 -3.47 -24.31 -25.09
C ILE A 264 -3.43 -25.72 -24.48
N ASN A 265 -4.24 -25.95 -23.44
CA ASN A 265 -4.32 -27.24 -22.75
C ASN A 265 -4.85 -28.36 -23.66
N LYS A 266 -5.83 -28.07 -24.54
CA LYS A 266 -6.37 -29.06 -25.48
C LYS A 266 -5.39 -29.47 -26.59
N ASN A 267 -4.49 -28.57 -26.97
CA ASN A 267 -3.59 -28.76 -28.11
C ASN A 267 -2.16 -29.20 -27.72
N ASN A 268 -1.93 -29.67 -26.48
CA ASN A 268 -0.61 -30.05 -25.96
C ASN A 268 0.48 -28.99 -26.25
N ASN A 269 0.18 -27.70 -26.00
CA ASN A 269 1.08 -26.54 -26.20
C ASN A 269 1.54 -26.20 -27.63
N ASN A 270 1.16 -26.93 -28.68
CA ASN A 270 1.82 -26.80 -29.99
C ASN A 270 1.05 -26.07 -31.11
N SER A 271 -0.17 -25.54 -30.87
CA SER A 271 -0.94 -24.91 -31.97
C SER A 271 -1.65 -23.60 -31.67
N VAL A 272 -1.52 -23.03 -30.46
CA VAL A 272 -2.11 -21.72 -30.15
C VAL A 272 -1.09 -20.61 -30.36
N ARG A 273 -1.38 -19.74 -31.32
CA ARG A 273 -0.58 -18.53 -31.57
C ARG A 273 -1.43 -17.29 -31.35
N VAL A 274 -0.80 -16.20 -30.94
CA VAL A 274 -1.44 -14.88 -30.86
C VAL A 274 -0.77 -13.93 -31.83
N THR A 275 -1.56 -13.17 -32.56
CA THR A 275 -1.09 -12.11 -33.46
C THR A 275 -1.49 -10.76 -32.89
N ILE A 276 -0.50 -9.89 -32.69
CA ILE A 276 -0.67 -8.66 -31.91
C ILE A 276 -0.13 -7.47 -32.70
N GLU A 277 -0.87 -6.35 -32.64
CA GLU A 277 -0.40 -5.05 -33.08
C GLU A 277 -0.76 -4.00 -32.04
N ILE A 278 0.24 -3.20 -31.64
CA ILE A 278 0.07 -2.03 -30.77
C ILE A 278 0.86 -0.89 -31.40
N GLN A 279 0.16 0.14 -31.84
CA GLN A 279 0.80 1.37 -32.31
C GLN A 279 0.85 2.38 -31.16
N ARG A 280 2.06 2.83 -30.80
CA ARG A 280 2.28 3.82 -29.75
C ARG A 280 2.93 5.05 -30.35
N GLU A 281 2.38 6.22 -30.04
CA GLU A 281 3.01 7.51 -30.33
C GLU A 281 3.61 8.09 -29.04
N ASN A 282 4.90 8.42 -29.08
CA ASN A 282 5.62 9.00 -27.95
C ASN A 282 5.67 10.52 -28.10
N TYR A 283 5.23 11.23 -27.07
CA TYR A 283 5.28 12.70 -26.99
C TYR A 283 6.46 13.21 -26.15
N GLY A 284 7.45 12.36 -25.88
CA GLY A 284 8.62 12.68 -25.05
C GLY A 284 8.36 12.51 -23.57
N THR A 285 8.88 13.42 -22.75
CA THR A 285 8.66 13.44 -21.30
C THR A 285 8.12 14.78 -20.84
N PHE A 286 7.47 14.79 -19.68
CA PHE A 286 7.15 16.00 -18.94
C PHE A 286 7.71 15.92 -17.52
N SER A 287 7.98 17.09 -16.92
CA SER A 287 8.58 17.20 -15.60
C SER A 287 7.53 17.32 -14.51
N VAL A 288 7.79 16.65 -13.38
CA VAL A 288 7.04 16.79 -12.13
C VAL A 288 8.01 16.82 -10.96
N ASP A 289 7.57 17.32 -9.82
CA ASP A 289 8.43 17.53 -8.65
C ASP A 289 7.92 16.73 -7.46
N ASN A 290 8.81 15.95 -6.83
CA ASN A 290 8.68 15.75 -5.39
C ASN A 290 8.95 17.08 -4.69
N ILE A 291 8.31 17.32 -3.55
CA ILE A 291 8.68 18.40 -2.64
C ILE A 291 9.04 17.84 -1.28
N CYS A 292 10.13 18.31 -0.69
CA CYS A 292 10.55 17.91 0.64
C CYS A 292 10.88 19.14 1.49
N ALA A 293 10.83 18.97 2.81
CA ALA A 293 11.20 19.97 3.79
C ALA A 293 12.01 19.33 4.92
N ASP A 294 13.20 19.88 5.17
CA ASP A 294 14.04 19.50 6.29
C ASP A 294 13.84 20.48 7.45
N LEU A 295 13.70 19.94 8.67
CA LEU A 295 13.85 20.76 9.88
C LEU A 295 15.31 21.25 10.01
N SER A 296 15.47 22.44 10.55
CA SER A 296 16.74 23.15 10.68
C SER A 296 17.76 22.48 11.62
N ASP A 297 17.32 21.54 12.44
CA ASP A 297 18.14 20.85 13.43
C ASP A 297 18.15 19.33 13.24
N GLY A 298 19.14 18.70 13.87
CA GLY A 298 19.31 17.25 13.90
C GLY A 298 20.49 16.78 13.05
N ASN A 299 20.93 15.56 13.31
CA ASN A 299 22.02 14.91 12.62
C ASN A 299 21.58 14.51 11.20
N ILE A 300 22.10 15.19 10.18
CA ILE A 300 21.80 14.90 8.77
C ILE A 300 22.17 13.47 8.33
N ASN A 301 23.05 12.79 9.08
CA ASN A 301 23.43 11.39 8.81
C ASN A 301 22.46 10.38 9.43
N GLU A 302 21.46 10.84 10.17
CA GLU A 302 20.45 10.02 10.87
C GLU A 302 19.08 10.68 10.68
N THR A 303 18.40 10.30 9.60
CA THR A 303 17.17 10.96 9.13
C THR A 303 15.96 10.08 9.39
N ILE A 304 14.95 10.64 10.06
CA ILE A 304 13.58 10.13 10.09
C ILE A 304 12.85 10.81 8.94
N LEU A 305 12.45 10.01 7.95
CA LEU A 305 11.69 10.51 6.80
C LEU A 305 10.20 10.23 7.03
N VAL A 306 9.37 11.24 6.78
CA VAL A 306 7.91 11.16 6.83
C VAL A 306 7.36 11.49 5.45
N GLY A 307 6.55 10.61 4.89
CA GLY A 307 6.10 10.68 3.49
C GLY A 307 4.61 10.47 3.30
N GLY A 308 4.10 11.02 2.21
CA GLY A 308 2.79 10.72 1.61
C GLY A 308 2.73 11.37 0.23
N HIS A 309 2.06 10.78 -0.75
CA HIS A 309 2.06 11.33 -2.11
C HIS A 309 1.09 12.50 -2.30
N SER A 310 1.41 13.34 -3.28
CA SER A 310 0.75 14.62 -3.56
C SER A 310 -0.09 14.63 -4.82
N ASP A 311 -0.09 13.57 -5.62
CA ASP A 311 -1.01 13.43 -6.74
C ASP A 311 -2.34 12.79 -6.33
N SER A 312 -3.19 12.59 -7.33
CA SER A 312 -4.43 11.80 -7.28
C SER A 312 -4.56 11.05 -8.61
N VAL A 313 -5.53 10.15 -8.74
CA VAL A 313 -5.94 9.68 -10.06
C VAL A 313 -6.61 10.76 -10.92
N PRO A 314 -6.61 10.62 -12.26
CA PRO A 314 -7.35 11.51 -13.16
C PRO A 314 -8.86 11.54 -12.93
N ALA A 315 -9.42 10.47 -12.36
CA ALA A 315 -10.87 10.30 -12.20
C ALA A 315 -11.48 11.21 -11.13
N GLY A 316 -10.70 11.66 -10.14
CA GLY A 316 -11.23 12.38 -9.00
C GLY A 316 -10.23 13.27 -8.27
N PRO A 317 -10.70 14.02 -7.26
CA PRO A 317 -9.90 15.02 -6.58
C PRO A 317 -8.89 14.44 -5.58
N GLY A 318 -9.05 13.18 -5.18
CA GLY A 318 -8.08 12.45 -4.36
C GLY A 318 -7.91 13.03 -2.96
N ILE A 319 -9.01 13.23 -2.23
CA ILE A 319 -8.99 13.90 -0.93
C ILE A 319 -8.67 12.94 0.20
N ASN A 320 -9.23 11.73 0.21
CA ASN A 320 -8.67 10.69 1.05
C ASN A 320 -7.36 10.17 0.44
N ASP A 321 -7.33 9.96 -0.88
CA ASP A 321 -6.25 9.35 -1.63
C ASP A 321 -5.51 10.34 -2.57
N ASN A 322 -4.42 10.97 -2.16
CA ASN A 322 -3.86 10.95 -0.81
C ASN A 322 -3.76 12.35 -0.19
N GLY A 323 -4.84 13.12 -0.35
CA GLY A 323 -4.98 14.41 0.32
C GLY A 323 -4.88 14.28 1.85
N SER A 324 -5.38 13.17 2.43
CA SER A 324 -5.41 12.92 3.87
C SER A 324 -4.01 12.70 4.45
N GLY A 325 -3.20 11.83 3.86
CA GLY A 325 -1.79 11.64 4.23
C GLY A 325 -0.95 12.88 3.96
N SER A 326 -1.11 13.51 2.80
CA SER A 326 -0.45 14.78 2.44
C SER A 326 -0.72 15.89 3.47
N SER A 327 -1.97 16.04 3.91
CA SER A 327 -2.38 17.06 4.86
C SER A 327 -1.91 16.75 6.28
N THR A 328 -1.94 15.48 6.70
CA THR A 328 -1.34 15.07 7.98
C THR A 328 0.15 15.36 7.99
N ASN A 329 0.87 15.04 6.91
CA ASN A 329 2.29 15.32 6.76
C ASN A 329 2.60 16.83 6.92
N LEU A 330 1.77 17.67 6.29
CA LEU A 330 1.90 19.14 6.37
C LEU A 330 1.65 19.68 7.77
N VAL A 331 0.60 19.19 8.45
CA VAL A 331 0.29 19.57 9.83
C VAL A 331 1.41 19.14 10.78
N LEU A 332 1.97 17.94 10.61
CA LEU A 332 3.11 17.48 11.41
C LEU A 332 4.34 18.39 11.25
N ALA A 333 4.68 18.74 10.01
CA ALA A 333 5.81 19.62 9.71
C ALA A 333 5.66 20.97 10.40
N ILE A 334 4.49 21.60 10.27
CA ILE A 334 4.23 22.94 10.81
C ILE A 334 4.11 22.94 12.33
N ASN A 335 3.47 21.94 12.92
CA ASN A 335 3.34 21.86 14.36
C ASN A 335 4.70 21.60 15.02
N LEU A 336 5.53 20.71 14.45
CA LEU A 336 6.87 20.46 14.96
C LEU A 336 7.78 21.68 14.79
N ALA A 337 7.71 22.37 13.65
CA ALA A 337 8.40 23.65 13.44
C ALA A 337 8.00 24.71 14.48
N ARG A 338 6.70 24.85 14.76
CA ARG A 338 6.20 25.76 15.81
C ARG A 338 6.77 25.39 17.18
N LEU A 339 6.79 24.10 17.53
CA LEU A 339 7.36 23.62 18.79
C LEU A 339 8.87 23.91 18.89
N TYR A 340 9.63 23.72 17.82
CA TYR A 340 11.07 24.03 17.75
C TYR A 340 11.39 25.52 17.90
N GLY A 341 10.43 26.39 17.58
CA GLY A 341 10.48 27.83 17.84
C GLY A 341 10.28 28.21 19.31
N THR A 342 9.89 27.27 20.18
CA THR A 342 9.72 27.50 21.63
C THR A 342 10.96 27.08 22.41
N THR A 343 11.15 27.64 23.62
CA THR A 343 12.28 27.29 24.49
C THR A 343 12.07 26.01 25.30
N ASN A 344 10.82 25.53 25.43
CA ASN A 344 10.47 24.44 26.34
C ASN A 344 10.35 23.09 25.62
N TYR A 345 10.50 23.08 24.29
CA TYR A 345 10.48 21.86 23.51
C TYR A 345 11.91 21.45 23.15
N THR A 346 12.38 20.35 23.74
CA THR A 346 13.69 19.80 23.37
C THR A 346 13.65 19.36 21.90
N ARG A 347 14.59 19.85 21.09
CA ARG A 347 14.70 19.46 19.68
C ARG A 347 15.20 18.03 19.55
N TYR A 348 14.83 17.34 18.48
CA TYR A 348 15.25 15.97 18.25
C TYR A 348 16.71 15.91 17.80
N ARG A 349 17.37 14.80 18.15
CA ARG A 349 18.75 14.52 17.74
C ARG A 349 18.86 14.20 16.24
N TYR A 350 17.80 13.66 15.66
CA TYR A 350 17.76 13.16 14.28
C TYR A 350 17.23 14.23 13.34
N ARG A 351 17.74 14.26 12.10
CA ARG A 351 17.12 15.10 11.06
C ARG A 351 15.70 14.57 10.81
N ILE A 352 14.73 15.46 10.77
CA ILE A 352 13.38 15.12 10.31
C ILE A 352 13.20 15.69 8.92
N ARG A 353 12.82 14.82 7.98
CA ARG A 353 12.50 15.18 6.60
C ARG A 353 11.05 14.84 6.33
N PHE A 354 10.28 15.83 5.89
CA PHE A 354 8.93 15.63 5.38
C PHE A 354 8.98 15.66 3.86
N CYS A 355 8.40 14.67 3.17
CA CYS A 355 8.38 14.62 1.71
C CYS A 355 6.99 14.34 1.19
N TRP A 356 6.69 14.94 0.04
CA TRP A 356 5.50 14.69 -0.76
C TRP A 356 5.92 14.14 -2.10
N TRP A 357 5.56 12.89 -2.34
CA TRP A 357 5.96 12.16 -3.53
C TRP A 357 5.08 12.55 -4.70
N ALA A 358 5.69 12.73 -5.87
CA ALA A 358 4.98 12.88 -7.12
C ALA A 358 4.70 11.51 -7.73
N ALA A 359 3.65 11.44 -8.54
CA ALA A 359 3.45 10.32 -9.45
C ALA A 359 3.44 8.97 -8.72
N GLU A 360 2.84 8.93 -7.53
CA GLU A 360 2.59 7.67 -6.83
C GLU A 360 1.65 6.86 -7.70
N GLU A 361 0.50 7.42 -8.08
CA GLU A 361 -0.64 6.83 -8.83
C GLU A 361 -0.34 6.25 -10.22
N ILE A 362 0.91 6.38 -10.66
CA ILE A 362 1.44 5.81 -11.90
C ILE A 362 2.72 5.00 -11.71
N GLY A 363 3.28 4.99 -10.51
CA GLY A 363 4.04 3.86 -10.04
C GLY A 363 5.01 3.97 -8.90
N LEU A 364 4.66 4.72 -7.85
CA LEU A 364 5.57 5.16 -6.78
C LEU A 364 6.75 5.96 -7.36
N VAL A 365 6.53 6.68 -8.47
CA VAL A 365 7.62 7.18 -9.32
C VAL A 365 8.51 8.15 -8.54
N GLY A 366 7.87 9.05 -7.79
CA GLY A 366 8.55 10.06 -6.97
C GLY A 366 9.39 9.46 -5.86
N ALA A 367 8.80 8.60 -5.02
CA ALA A 367 9.50 8.00 -3.88
C ALA A 367 10.71 7.19 -4.33
N ILE A 368 10.61 6.53 -5.48
CA ILE A 368 11.72 5.71 -5.90
C ILE A 368 12.76 6.50 -6.69
N HIS A 369 12.38 7.55 -7.43
CA HIS A 369 13.36 8.53 -7.92
C HIS A 369 14.21 9.05 -6.76
N HIS A 370 13.59 9.40 -5.63
CA HIS A 370 14.28 9.84 -4.42
C HIS A 370 15.29 8.80 -3.91
N VAL A 371 14.88 7.54 -3.79
CA VAL A 371 15.74 6.44 -3.36
C VAL A 371 16.92 6.23 -4.32
N GLN A 372 16.70 6.29 -5.63
CA GLN A 372 17.76 6.14 -6.63
C GLN A 372 18.77 7.29 -6.58
N GLN A 373 18.30 8.53 -6.48
CA GLN A 373 19.18 9.70 -6.32
C GLN A 373 20.00 9.60 -5.04
N ALA A 374 19.37 9.16 -3.96
CA ALA A 374 20.05 8.93 -2.69
C ALA A 374 21.10 7.82 -2.76
N GLN A 375 20.84 6.76 -3.52
CA GLN A 375 21.78 5.66 -3.70
C GLN A 375 23.00 6.09 -4.54
N ASN A 376 22.76 6.87 -5.59
CA ASN A 376 23.79 7.34 -6.52
C ASN A 376 24.55 8.58 -6.01
N SER A 377 24.08 9.19 -4.93
CA SER A 377 24.73 10.32 -4.29
C SER A 377 26.10 9.96 -3.71
N SER A 378 27.07 10.88 -3.85
CA SER A 378 28.40 10.71 -3.26
C SER A 378 28.35 10.60 -1.73
N ALA A 379 29.38 10.01 -1.13
CA ALA A 379 29.47 9.86 0.33
C ALA A 379 29.43 11.19 1.12
N LEU A 380 29.71 12.31 0.45
CA LEU A 380 29.68 13.67 0.99
C LEU A 380 28.31 14.36 0.83
N SER A 381 27.37 13.75 0.10
CA SER A 381 26.00 14.27 -0.08
C SER A 381 25.20 14.17 1.21
N GLN A 382 24.43 15.23 1.50
CA GLN A 382 23.48 15.25 2.62
C GLN A 382 22.26 14.35 2.37
N ASN A 383 22.07 13.87 1.13
CA ASN A 383 20.94 13.06 0.69
C ASN A 383 21.32 11.60 0.38
N LYS A 384 22.49 11.12 0.82
CA LYS A 384 22.88 9.72 0.59
C LYS A 384 21.96 8.73 1.31
N LEU A 385 21.72 7.58 0.69
CA LEU A 385 20.78 6.56 1.14
C LEU A 385 21.04 6.08 2.59
N SER A 386 22.31 5.97 2.97
CA SER A 386 22.72 5.56 4.32
C SER A 386 22.34 6.56 5.42
N ASN A 387 21.91 7.78 5.08
CA ASN A 387 21.43 8.74 6.07
C ASN A 387 20.00 8.42 6.57
N TYR A 388 19.16 7.76 5.77
CA TYR A 388 17.76 7.51 6.13
C TYR A 388 17.64 6.31 7.07
N LEU A 389 17.17 6.52 8.29
CA LEU A 389 16.95 5.46 9.26
C LEU A 389 15.62 4.76 9.07
N ILE A 390 14.59 5.52 8.70
CA ILE A 390 13.22 5.05 8.58
C ILE A 390 12.43 5.92 7.60
N ASN A 391 11.50 5.30 6.87
CA ASN A 391 10.39 5.95 6.19
C ASN A 391 9.08 5.66 6.96
N LEU A 392 8.41 6.73 7.42
CA LEU A 392 7.05 6.68 7.94
C LEU A 392 6.10 7.11 6.81
N ASN A 393 5.31 6.16 6.31
CA ASN A 393 4.41 6.37 5.18
C ASN A 393 2.96 6.59 5.62
N TYR A 394 2.37 7.68 5.15
CA TYR A 394 0.99 8.04 5.42
C TYR A 394 0.23 8.16 4.12
N ASP A 395 -0.62 7.16 3.91
CA ASP A 395 -1.41 7.01 2.71
C ASP A 395 -2.83 6.65 3.12
N MET A 396 -3.81 7.38 2.62
CA MET A 396 -5.23 7.27 2.96
C MET A 396 -5.49 7.10 4.45
N LEU A 397 -5.50 8.20 5.21
CA LEU A 397 -5.73 8.20 6.66
C LEU A 397 -7.17 8.51 7.07
N GLY A 398 -8.10 8.77 6.14
CA GLY A 398 -9.43 9.30 6.44
C GLY A 398 -10.62 8.54 5.83
N SER A 399 -10.50 7.26 5.50
CA SER A 399 -11.56 6.48 4.82
C SER A 399 -12.90 6.52 5.57
N PRO A 400 -14.04 6.57 4.87
CA PRO A 400 -15.35 6.76 5.52
C PRO A 400 -15.82 5.54 6.31
N ASN A 401 -15.43 4.34 5.89
CA ASN A 401 -15.70 3.09 6.59
C ASN A 401 -14.39 2.52 7.19
N TYR A 402 -13.52 3.42 7.68
CA TYR A 402 -12.14 3.15 8.08
C TYR A 402 -11.95 1.91 8.96
N PHE A 403 -10.72 1.42 8.94
CA PHE A 403 -10.12 0.74 10.08
C PHE A 403 -8.86 1.50 10.52
N PHE A 404 -8.43 1.33 11.78
CA PHE A 404 -7.18 1.90 12.27
C PHE A 404 -6.03 0.97 11.88
N GLY A 405 -5.61 1.07 10.62
CA GLY A 405 -4.63 0.17 10.02
C GLY A 405 -3.19 0.54 10.32
N ILE A 406 -2.40 -0.48 10.65
CA ILE A 406 -0.97 -0.40 10.90
C ILE A 406 -0.26 -1.26 9.87
N TYR A 407 0.70 -0.71 9.14
CA TYR A 407 1.54 -1.54 8.28
C TYR A 407 2.30 -2.57 9.11
N ASN A 408 2.13 -3.85 8.78
CA ASN A 408 2.66 -4.98 9.54
C ASN A 408 4.09 -5.30 9.13
N GLY A 409 5.06 -4.93 9.97
CA GLY A 409 6.49 -5.21 9.75
C GLY A 409 6.83 -6.68 9.54
N SER A 410 6.01 -7.60 10.06
CA SER A 410 6.20 -9.05 9.89
C SER A 410 5.69 -9.57 8.54
N SER A 411 4.95 -8.77 7.79
CA SER A 411 4.38 -9.12 6.47
C SER A 411 5.29 -8.76 5.29
N ALA A 412 6.50 -8.24 5.56
CA ALA A 412 7.45 -7.88 4.51
C ALA A 412 7.74 -9.07 3.58
N LYS A 413 7.75 -8.81 2.27
CA LYS A 413 7.92 -9.85 1.25
C LYS A 413 9.26 -10.60 1.38
N PRO A 414 9.32 -11.89 1.00
CA PRO A 414 10.59 -12.58 0.80
C PRO A 414 11.55 -11.76 -0.08
N GLY A 415 12.83 -11.73 0.28
CA GLY A 415 13.83 -10.90 -0.40
C GLY A 415 13.99 -9.48 0.17
N THR A 416 13.10 -9.03 1.06
CA THR A 416 13.32 -7.80 1.83
C THR A 416 14.62 -7.90 2.63
N PRO A 417 15.54 -6.91 2.57
CA PRO A 417 16.79 -6.98 3.32
C PRO A 417 16.55 -7.18 4.83
N PRO A 418 17.12 -8.24 5.44
CA PRO A 418 16.80 -8.62 6.82
C PRO A 418 17.02 -7.51 7.88
N GLN A 419 17.94 -6.59 7.61
CA GLN A 419 18.24 -5.47 8.51
C GLN A 419 17.05 -4.52 8.73
N ALA A 420 16.10 -4.42 7.79
CA ALA A 420 14.92 -3.57 7.93
C ALA A 420 13.79 -4.22 8.73
N LEU A 421 13.80 -5.54 8.90
CA LEU A 421 12.65 -6.28 9.44
C LEU A 421 12.42 -5.97 10.91
N ASN A 422 13.47 -6.08 11.74
CA ASN A 422 13.36 -5.85 13.18
C ASN A 422 12.83 -4.45 13.52
N GLY A 423 13.33 -3.42 12.84
CA GLY A 423 12.85 -2.06 13.01
C GLY A 423 11.39 -1.93 12.58
N SER A 424 11.03 -2.45 11.41
CA SER A 424 9.65 -2.34 10.90
C SER A 424 8.64 -3.04 11.81
N ILE A 425 9.00 -4.19 12.38
CA ILE A 425 8.19 -4.89 13.40
C ILE A 425 8.02 -4.01 14.65
N ARG A 426 9.11 -3.44 15.18
CA ARG A 426 9.07 -2.55 16.34
C ARG A 426 8.17 -1.33 16.12
N ILE A 427 8.20 -0.74 14.93
CA ILE A 427 7.32 0.39 14.58
C ILE A 427 5.84 -0.03 14.60
N SER A 428 5.53 -1.21 14.06
CA SER A 428 4.19 -1.78 14.06
C SER A 428 3.67 -1.97 15.50
N GLU A 429 4.53 -2.50 16.38
CA GLU A 429 4.21 -2.71 17.80
C GLU A 429 3.98 -1.39 18.55
N VAL A 430 4.76 -0.35 18.27
CA VAL A 430 4.59 0.96 18.91
C VAL A 430 3.27 1.62 18.50
N PHE A 431 2.85 1.52 17.23
CA PHE A 431 1.52 1.97 16.82
C PHE A 431 0.42 1.17 17.52
N ARG A 432 0.55 -0.16 17.54
CA ARG A 432 -0.40 -1.06 18.21
C ARG A 432 -0.58 -0.68 19.67
N ASP A 433 0.53 -0.47 20.36
CA ASP A 433 0.56 -0.09 21.77
C ASP A 433 -0.07 1.28 21.99
N TRP A 434 0.14 2.23 21.07
CA TRP A 434 -0.56 3.53 21.10
C TRP A 434 -2.08 3.38 20.98
N PHE A 435 -2.59 2.63 19.99
CA PHE A 435 -4.03 2.41 19.85
C PHE A 435 -4.62 1.69 21.07
N ASN A 436 -3.91 0.71 21.63
CA ASN A 436 -4.32 0.05 22.88
C ASN A 436 -4.39 1.04 24.05
N LEU A 437 -3.39 1.91 24.21
CA LEU A 437 -3.36 2.95 25.25
C LEU A 437 -4.50 3.96 25.09
N GLN A 438 -4.89 4.27 23.85
CA GLN A 438 -6.05 5.13 23.55
C GLN A 438 -7.40 4.40 23.63
N ASN A 439 -7.40 3.11 24.00
CA ASN A 439 -8.57 2.24 23.98
C ASN A 439 -9.29 2.18 22.61
N LEU A 440 -8.52 2.27 21.52
CA LEU A 440 -9.02 2.18 20.16
C LEU A 440 -8.87 0.75 19.61
N PRO A 441 -9.72 0.35 18.65
CA PRO A 441 -9.45 -0.84 17.84
C PRO A 441 -8.28 -0.57 16.88
N TRP A 442 -7.72 -1.62 16.32
CA TRP A 442 -6.68 -1.55 15.28
C TRP A 442 -6.66 -2.85 14.48
N ASP A 443 -6.09 -2.77 13.29
CA ASP A 443 -5.80 -3.92 12.43
C ASP A 443 -4.43 -3.79 11.81
N TYR A 444 -3.84 -4.93 11.47
CA TYR A 444 -2.69 -4.96 10.60
C TYR A 444 -3.12 -4.93 9.14
N THR A 445 -2.38 -4.17 8.34
CA THR A 445 -2.40 -4.24 6.88
C THR A 445 -1.02 -4.67 6.41
N ASP A 446 -0.97 -5.46 5.33
CA ASP A 446 0.29 -6.01 4.85
C ASP A 446 1.14 -4.97 4.13
N PHE A 447 2.46 -5.18 4.13
CA PHE A 447 3.37 -4.51 3.23
C PHE A 447 3.21 -5.05 1.79
N SER A 448 2.08 -4.74 1.17
CA SER A 448 1.71 -5.17 -0.20
C SER A 448 2.67 -4.65 -1.29
N GLY A 449 3.26 -3.48 -1.05
CA GLY A 449 4.14 -2.76 -1.97
C GLY A 449 3.40 -1.75 -2.85
N ARG A 450 2.14 -1.42 -2.51
CA ARG A 450 1.27 -0.48 -3.23
C ARG A 450 1.34 0.96 -2.67
N SER A 451 2.46 1.35 -2.06
CA SER A 451 2.63 2.72 -1.54
C SER A 451 4.13 3.03 -1.33
N ASP A 452 4.45 4.29 -1.09
CA ASP A 452 5.79 4.87 -1.15
C ASP A 452 6.79 4.36 -0.10
N TYR A 453 6.38 3.49 0.83
CA TYR A 453 7.31 2.82 1.74
C TYR A 453 8.11 1.70 1.06
N GLY A 454 7.53 1.02 0.06
CA GLY A 454 8.12 -0.12 -0.62
C GLY A 454 9.55 0.10 -1.15
N PRO A 455 9.84 1.23 -1.79
CA PRO A 455 11.17 1.61 -2.29
C PRO A 455 12.25 1.66 -1.21
N PHE A 456 11.89 2.22 -0.05
CA PHE A 456 12.78 2.33 1.10
C PHE A 456 13.01 0.96 1.73
N LEU A 457 11.93 0.21 1.95
CA LEU A 457 11.99 -1.14 2.51
C LEU A 457 12.85 -2.08 1.64
N ALA A 458 12.75 -1.96 0.33
CA ALA A 458 13.56 -2.68 -0.64
C ALA A 458 15.06 -2.41 -0.52
N THR A 459 15.44 -1.18 -0.15
CA THR A 459 16.83 -0.81 0.14
C THR A 459 17.27 -1.13 1.57
N GLY A 460 16.46 -1.85 2.34
CA GLY A 460 16.78 -2.17 3.72
C GLY A 460 16.74 -0.99 4.67
N ILE A 461 16.05 0.09 4.30
CA ILE A 461 15.63 1.14 5.22
C ILE A 461 14.34 0.65 5.91
N VAL A 462 14.26 0.81 7.22
CA VAL A 462 13.05 0.48 7.98
C VAL A 462 11.86 1.26 7.43
N ALA A 463 10.71 0.60 7.34
CA ALA A 463 9.46 1.22 6.97
C ALA A 463 8.40 1.01 8.06
N GLY A 464 7.43 1.91 8.12
CA GLY A 464 6.21 1.73 8.88
C GLY A 464 5.23 2.84 8.55
N GLY A 465 4.05 2.80 9.15
CA GLY A 465 3.05 3.82 8.88
C GLY A 465 1.65 3.35 9.18
N LEU A 466 0.69 4.10 8.65
CA LEU A 466 -0.72 3.94 8.90
C LEU A 466 -1.48 3.97 7.59
N PHE A 467 -2.62 3.29 7.58
CA PHE A 467 -3.53 3.18 6.44
C PHE A 467 -4.95 2.99 6.96
N SER A 468 -5.94 3.64 6.38
CA SER A 468 -7.34 3.53 6.83
C SER A 468 -8.22 2.66 5.93
N GLY A 469 -7.64 2.07 4.88
CA GLY A 469 -8.29 1.15 3.95
C GLY A 469 -8.74 1.80 2.66
N ALA A 470 -8.86 1.01 1.59
CA ALA A 470 -9.23 1.43 0.26
C ALA A 470 -10.34 0.52 -0.30
N ASP A 471 -10.03 -0.30 -1.30
CA ASP A 471 -10.97 -1.14 -2.02
C ASP A 471 -11.26 -2.48 -1.31
N GLU A 472 -10.76 -2.71 -0.10
CA GLU A 472 -11.10 -3.89 0.69
C GLU A 472 -12.55 -3.83 1.19
N THR A 473 -13.11 -5.00 1.51
CA THR A 473 -14.47 -5.12 2.05
C THR A 473 -14.41 -5.33 3.55
N LYS A 474 -15.09 -4.48 4.32
CA LYS A 474 -15.15 -4.62 5.78
C LYS A 474 -15.91 -5.90 6.15
N SER A 475 -15.30 -6.76 6.95
CA SER A 475 -15.95 -7.99 7.43
C SER A 475 -16.95 -7.71 8.56
N VAL A 476 -17.85 -8.65 8.83
CA VAL A 476 -18.78 -8.57 9.96
C VAL A 476 -17.99 -8.55 11.28
N GLU A 477 -16.98 -9.40 11.41
CA GLU A 477 -16.14 -9.51 12.61
C GLU A 477 -15.33 -8.22 12.85
N GLN A 478 -14.81 -7.60 11.80
CA GLN A 478 -14.13 -6.31 11.92
C GLN A 478 -15.10 -5.22 12.36
N ARG A 479 -16.27 -5.13 11.73
CA ARG A 479 -17.33 -4.18 12.12
C ARG A 479 -17.71 -4.35 13.59
N ASP A 480 -18.03 -5.58 14.01
CA ASP A 480 -18.47 -5.90 15.38
C ASP A 480 -17.40 -5.54 16.42
N ARG A 481 -16.13 -5.82 16.13
CA ARG A 481 -15.00 -5.45 17.00
C ARG A 481 -14.86 -3.93 17.13
N TYR A 482 -15.02 -3.19 16.05
CA TYR A 482 -14.94 -1.72 16.10
C TYR A 482 -16.14 -1.14 16.86
N GLU A 483 -17.35 -1.64 16.62
CA GLU A 483 -18.56 -1.23 17.35
C GLU A 483 -18.43 -1.50 18.85
N SER A 484 -17.86 -2.65 19.24
CA SER A 484 -17.64 -2.99 20.66
C SER A 484 -16.69 -2.04 21.39
N LYS A 485 -15.71 -1.45 20.67
CA LYS A 485 -14.73 -0.52 21.25
C LYS A 485 -15.12 0.95 21.12
N LEU A 486 -15.78 1.32 20.03
CA LEU A 486 -16.08 2.71 19.69
C LEU A 486 -17.52 3.11 20.04
N GLY A 487 -18.40 2.14 20.29
CA GLY A 487 -19.82 2.33 20.55
C GLY A 487 -20.70 2.07 19.33
N GLU A 488 -22.00 1.97 19.60
CA GLU A 488 -23.03 1.72 18.58
C GLU A 488 -22.96 2.76 17.44
N GLY A 489 -22.99 2.28 16.20
CA GLY A 489 -22.91 3.12 15.00
C GLY A 489 -21.49 3.52 14.56
N HIS A 490 -20.46 3.20 15.34
CA HIS A 490 -19.05 3.52 15.02
C HIS A 490 -18.23 2.33 14.50
N GLY A 491 -18.85 1.16 14.33
CA GLY A 491 -18.21 -0.01 13.72
C GLY A 491 -18.02 0.10 12.20
N GLY A 492 -18.78 0.97 11.56
CA GLY A 492 -18.89 1.06 10.11
C GLY A 492 -19.87 0.04 9.52
N LEU A 493 -19.78 -0.20 8.20
CA LEU A 493 -20.70 -1.04 7.45
C LEU A 493 -20.01 -2.31 6.97
N ALA A 494 -20.44 -3.47 7.48
CA ALA A 494 -19.98 -4.77 7.00
C ALA A 494 -20.49 -5.04 5.58
N GLY A 495 -19.68 -5.71 4.75
CA GLY A 495 -19.98 -6.01 3.35
C GLY A 495 -19.83 -4.82 2.39
N ALA A 496 -19.62 -3.61 2.91
CA ALA A 496 -19.26 -2.42 2.13
C ALA A 496 -17.74 -2.30 1.98
N LYS A 497 -17.32 -1.53 0.96
CA LYS A 497 -15.92 -1.13 0.81
C LYS A 497 -15.47 -0.27 2.00
N VAL A 498 -14.18 -0.33 2.34
CA VAL A 498 -13.61 0.53 3.38
C VAL A 498 -13.56 2.00 2.90
N ASP A 499 -13.17 2.20 1.65
CA ASP A 499 -13.38 3.44 0.91
C ASP A 499 -14.14 3.15 -0.40
N PRO A 500 -15.46 3.44 -0.46
CA PRO A 500 -16.25 3.26 -1.67
C PRO A 500 -15.92 4.27 -2.78
N CYS A 501 -15.13 5.31 -2.49
CA CYS A 501 -14.74 6.36 -3.42
C CYS A 501 -13.26 6.28 -3.84
N TYR A 502 -12.51 5.27 -3.40
CA TYR A 502 -11.13 5.03 -3.83
C TYR A 502 -11.01 5.07 -5.37
N HIS A 503 -10.13 5.94 -5.87
CA HIS A 503 -9.93 6.21 -7.31
C HIS A 503 -11.18 6.69 -8.08
N LEU A 504 -12.16 7.30 -7.41
CA LEU A 504 -13.39 7.81 -8.03
C LEU A 504 -13.57 9.32 -7.85
N ASP A 505 -14.47 9.89 -8.65
CA ASP A 505 -14.83 11.31 -8.61
C ASP A 505 -15.41 11.77 -7.26
N CYS A 506 -15.99 10.84 -6.50
CA CYS A 506 -16.59 11.07 -5.20
C CYS A 506 -15.58 11.16 -4.04
N ASP A 507 -14.28 10.91 -4.26
CA ASP A 507 -13.23 11.08 -3.25
C ASP A 507 -12.96 12.56 -2.95
N THR A 508 -13.93 13.18 -2.30
CA THR A 508 -14.02 14.58 -1.93
C THR A 508 -13.91 14.71 -0.41
N ILE A 509 -13.92 15.93 0.13
CA ILE A 509 -13.93 16.15 1.59
C ILE A 509 -15.12 15.51 2.31
N LYS A 510 -16.21 15.19 1.59
CA LYS A 510 -17.36 14.46 2.14
C LYS A 510 -17.08 12.97 2.35
N ASN A 511 -16.02 12.45 1.75
CA ASN A 511 -15.57 11.07 1.87
C ASN A 511 -14.74 10.83 3.16
N ILE A 512 -14.47 11.87 3.94
CA ILE A 512 -13.56 11.78 5.09
C ILE A 512 -14.31 11.49 6.39
N ASP A 513 -13.98 10.39 7.05
CA ASP A 513 -14.35 10.21 8.46
C ASP A 513 -13.41 11.01 9.36
N LYS A 514 -13.95 12.09 9.96
CA LYS A 514 -13.15 13.03 10.76
C LYS A 514 -12.60 12.41 12.04
N PHE A 515 -13.30 11.46 12.66
CA PHE A 515 -12.85 10.86 13.91
C PHE A 515 -11.69 9.90 13.64
N GLY A 516 -11.85 9.00 12.67
CA GLY A 516 -10.82 8.11 12.17
C GLY A 516 -9.57 8.90 11.75
N TYR A 517 -9.77 9.91 10.89
CA TYR A 517 -8.68 10.74 10.39
C TYR A 517 -7.91 11.50 11.49
N PHE A 518 -8.64 12.04 12.46
CA PHE A 518 -8.04 12.70 13.61
C PHE A 518 -7.16 11.73 14.41
N LYS A 519 -7.67 10.53 14.74
CA LYS A 519 -6.94 9.54 15.52
C LYS A 519 -5.73 8.96 14.79
N MET A 520 -5.83 8.72 13.48
CA MET A 520 -4.70 8.32 12.65
C MET A 520 -3.60 9.40 12.64
N SER A 521 -3.99 10.67 12.52
CA SER A 521 -3.05 11.80 12.56
C SER A 521 -2.39 11.98 13.93
N GLN A 522 -3.13 11.74 15.04
CA GLN A 522 -2.54 11.72 16.38
C GLN A 522 -1.54 10.57 16.56
N ALA A 523 -1.84 9.38 16.03
CA ALA A 523 -0.93 8.25 16.04
C ALA A 523 0.35 8.54 15.25
N ALA A 524 0.23 9.15 14.08
CA ALA A 524 1.36 9.60 13.26
C ALA A 524 2.27 10.58 14.02
N ALA A 525 1.66 11.58 14.66
CA ALA A 525 2.36 12.55 15.51
C ALA A 525 3.09 11.89 16.70
N TYR A 526 2.41 10.97 17.38
CA TYR A 526 2.99 10.23 18.49
C TYR A 526 4.20 9.42 18.05
N MET A 527 4.11 8.71 16.91
CA MET A 527 5.22 7.91 16.39
C MET A 527 6.43 8.79 16.07
N LEU A 528 6.23 9.90 15.37
CA LEU A 528 7.32 10.81 15.04
C LEU A 528 8.03 11.31 16.30
N GLU A 529 7.28 11.74 17.32
CA GLU A 529 7.89 12.17 18.57
C GLU A 529 8.55 11.01 19.33
N TYR A 530 7.91 9.85 19.38
CA TYR A 530 8.48 8.66 20.03
C TYR A 530 9.85 8.29 19.47
N LEU A 531 10.02 8.33 18.14
CA LEU A 531 11.31 8.07 17.49
C LEU A 531 12.28 9.23 17.68
N GLY A 532 11.81 10.48 17.53
CA GLY A 532 12.61 11.69 17.75
C GLY A 532 13.19 11.80 19.17
N ARG A 533 12.54 11.16 20.15
CA ARG A 533 12.93 11.09 21.56
C ARG A 533 13.80 9.88 21.92
N LYS A 534 14.08 8.96 20.99
CA LYS A 534 14.99 7.84 21.28
C LYS A 534 16.42 8.34 21.46
N ASN A 535 17.09 7.82 22.50
CA ASN A 535 18.50 8.13 22.73
C ASN A 535 19.40 7.50 21.66
N ASP A 536 19.06 6.28 21.23
CA ASP A 536 19.79 5.51 20.24
C ASP A 536 18.81 4.82 19.28
N LEU A 537 18.29 5.61 18.35
CA LEU A 537 17.38 5.16 17.32
C LEU A 537 18.03 4.16 16.35
N VAL A 538 19.32 4.30 16.07
CA VAL A 538 20.02 3.39 15.14
C VAL A 538 20.03 1.98 15.68
N ASN A 539 20.49 1.77 16.93
CA ASN A 539 20.48 0.43 17.53
C ASN A 539 19.05 -0.05 17.84
N TYR A 540 18.11 0.86 18.10
CA TYR A 540 16.69 0.52 18.24
C TYR A 540 16.06 0.05 16.93
N LEU A 541 16.47 0.54 15.77
CA LEU A 541 15.91 0.09 14.48
C LEU A 541 16.70 -1.09 13.91
N TYR A 542 18.01 -1.11 14.13
CA TYR A 542 18.97 -2.05 13.54
C TYR A 542 19.78 -2.76 14.62
N PRO A 543 19.18 -3.59 15.49
CA PRO A 543 19.86 -4.21 16.62
C PRO A 543 21.00 -5.16 16.23
N ASN A 544 21.01 -5.62 14.97
CA ASN A 544 22.05 -6.48 14.41
C ASN A 544 23.05 -5.70 13.52
N GLY A 545 23.05 -4.37 13.63
CA GLY A 545 23.82 -3.48 12.77
C GLY A 545 23.11 -3.16 11.45
N ARG A 546 23.62 -2.13 10.78
CA ARG A 546 23.12 -1.64 9.49
C ARG A 546 24.26 -1.62 8.48
N SER A 547 24.07 -2.25 7.32
CA SER A 547 25.04 -2.13 6.23
C SER A 547 24.99 -0.72 5.64
N SER A 548 26.15 -0.08 5.49
CA SER A 548 26.28 1.18 4.76
C SER A 548 26.42 0.97 3.24
N GLN A 549 26.59 -0.29 2.80
CA GLN A 549 26.77 -0.69 1.40
C GLN A 549 25.55 -1.46 0.90
N ILE A 550 24.36 -0.91 1.11
CA ILE A 550 23.17 -1.50 0.49
C ILE A 550 23.11 -0.96 -0.93
N ARG A 551 23.87 -1.63 -1.80
CA ARG A 551 23.57 -1.58 -3.22
C ARG A 551 22.28 -2.36 -3.36
N LEU A 552 21.25 -1.72 -3.91
CA LEU A 552 20.24 -2.46 -4.63
C LEU A 552 21.00 -3.40 -5.56
N SER A 553 20.67 -4.69 -5.55
CA SER A 553 21.23 -5.56 -6.58
C SER A 553 20.96 -4.90 -7.93
N ASP A 554 21.89 -5.01 -8.88
CA ASP A 554 21.65 -4.55 -10.26
C ASP A 554 20.33 -5.15 -10.81
N ASP A 555 19.83 -6.23 -10.17
CA ASP A 555 18.55 -6.88 -10.38
C ASP A 555 17.31 -6.22 -9.77
N TYR A 556 17.43 -5.46 -8.69
CA TYR A 556 16.30 -4.74 -8.10
C TYR A 556 16.11 -3.38 -8.78
N PHE A 557 17.16 -2.88 -9.46
CA PHE A 557 17.18 -1.65 -10.25
C PHE A 557 17.91 -1.72 -11.63
N PRO A 558 17.69 -2.69 -12.56
CA PRO A 558 18.43 -2.70 -13.81
C PRO A 558 17.92 -1.58 -14.72
N ASN A 559 18.77 -0.58 -14.90
CA ASN A 559 18.63 0.56 -15.79
C ASN A 559 17.50 1.55 -15.44
N SER A 560 17.93 2.81 -15.32
CA SER A 560 17.13 4.03 -15.24
C SER A 560 15.94 4.01 -16.21
N ASP A 561 14.77 3.77 -15.65
CA ASP A 561 13.45 4.35 -16.00
C ASP A 561 12.40 3.59 -15.18
N TYR A 562 12.71 3.36 -13.93
CA TYR A 562 11.87 2.55 -13.07
C TYR A 562 10.48 3.21 -12.86
N PHE A 563 9.44 2.40 -12.54
CA PHE A 563 8.21 2.72 -11.74
C PHE A 563 6.84 2.34 -12.32
N ARG A 564 6.12 1.52 -11.51
CA ARG A 564 5.08 0.47 -11.72
C ARG A 564 3.68 0.92 -11.22
N GLU A 565 2.50 0.75 -11.86
CA GLU A 565 1.27 0.70 -11.00
C GLU A 565 -0.09 0.17 -11.48
N SER A 566 -0.93 -0.10 -10.48
CA SER A 566 -2.36 -0.45 -10.42
C SER A 566 -2.78 -1.86 -10.81
#